data_AF-A0A4R7PCQ2-F1
#
_entry.id   AF-A0A4R7PCQ2-F1
#
_cell.length_a   1.000
_cell.length_b   1.000
_cell.length_c   1.000
_cell.angle_alpha   90.00
_cell.angle_beta   90.00
_cell.angle_gamma   90.00
#
_symmetry.space_group_name_H-M   'P 1'
#
loop_
_entity.id
_entity.type
_entity.pdbx_description
1 polymer ?
#
loop_
_entity_poly.entity_id
_entity_poly.type
_entity_poly.pdbx_seq_one_letter_code
_entity_poly.pdbx_strand_id
1 'polypeptide(L)'
;MIDRESRVAATRARLYEASISLGCWMSGDGRVGEGDLAQIIGWSPDSLRNARAEGKGPTWYRLGGAGHKVTYLLADVALWIETHCESH
;
A
#
# COMPACT_ATOMS: atom_id res chain seq x y z
N MET A 1 10.64 -17.77 17.22
CA MET A 1 10.59 -17.34 15.80
C MET A 1 9.33 -16.52 15.66
N ILE A 2 9.44 -15.20 15.50
CA ILE A 2 8.26 -14.44 15.06
C ILE A 2 8.16 -14.72 13.57
N ASP A 3 7.09 -15.41 13.21
CA ASP A 3 6.78 -15.79 11.85
C ASP A 3 6.59 -14.53 10.98
N ARG A 4 7.13 -14.56 9.77
CA ARG A 4 7.11 -13.41 8.85
C ARG A 4 5.70 -13.06 8.43
N GLU A 5 4.86 -14.06 8.22
CA GLU A 5 3.46 -13.85 7.85
C GLU A 5 2.70 -13.13 8.96
N SER A 6 3.03 -13.41 10.23
CA SER A 6 2.48 -12.73 11.40
C SER A 6 2.81 -11.23 11.42
N ARG A 7 4.05 -10.85 11.02
CA ARG A 7 4.44 -9.44 10.88
C ARG A 7 3.69 -8.74 9.76
N VAL A 8 3.61 -9.38 8.59
CA VAL A 8 2.86 -8.85 7.44
C VAL A 8 1.38 -8.69 7.78
N ALA A 9 0.77 -9.66 8.47
CA ALA A 9 -0.61 -9.59 8.91
C ALA A 9 -0.86 -8.45 9.89
N ALA A 10 0.05 -8.22 10.85
CA ALA A 10 -0.02 -7.10 11.79
C ALA A 10 0.11 -5.74 11.08
N THR A 11 1.06 -5.61 10.15
CA THR A 11 1.22 -4.38 9.35
C THR A 11 0.00 -4.13 8.45
N ARG A 12 -0.55 -5.17 7.82
CA ARG A 12 -1.80 -5.07 7.05
C ARG A 12 -2.96 -4.59 7.92
N ALA A 13 -3.11 -5.12 9.13
CA ALA A 13 -4.16 -4.70 10.06
C ALA A 13 -4.03 -3.21 10.41
N ARG A 14 -2.81 -2.73 10.70
CA ARG A 14 -2.56 -1.30 10.97
C ARG A 14 -2.89 -0.40 9.77
N LEU A 15 -2.50 -0.81 8.57
CA LEU A 15 -2.83 -0.07 7.35
C LEU A 15 -4.34 -0.02 7.12
N TYR A 16 -5.04 -1.11 7.40
CA TYR A 16 -6.50 -1.16 7.30
C TYR A 16 -7.16 -0.23 8.31
N GLU A 17 -6.76 -0.27 9.59
CA GLU A 17 -7.25 0.65 10.62
C GLU A 17 -6.99 2.12 10.25
N ALA A 18 -5.79 2.43 9.76
CA ALA A 18 -5.45 3.77 9.28
C ALA A 18 -6.32 4.20 8.09
N SER A 19 -6.60 3.29 7.15
CA SER A 19 -7.48 3.55 6.01
C SER A 19 -8.90 3.90 6.46
N ILE A 20 -9.44 3.18 7.46
CA ILE A 20 -10.75 3.48 8.05
C ILE A 20 -10.70 4.83 8.78
N SER A 21 -9.67 5.06 9.60
CA SER A 21 -9.54 6.28 10.39
C SER A 21 -9.44 7.55 9.53
N LEU A 22 -8.83 7.44 8.36
CA LEU A 22 -8.69 8.54 7.40
C LEU A 22 -9.91 8.68 6.46
N GLY A 23 -10.86 7.74 6.52
CA GLY A 23 -12.03 7.74 5.63
C GLY A 23 -11.69 7.45 4.17
N CYS A 24 -10.57 6.74 3.92
CA CYS A 24 -10.10 6.42 2.58
C CYS A 24 -11.05 5.48 1.85
N TRP A 25 -11.16 5.64 0.53
CA TRP A 25 -11.96 4.72 -0.28
C TRP A 25 -11.22 3.40 -0.47
N MET A 26 -11.83 2.31 0.01
CA MET A 26 -11.34 0.95 -0.12
C MET A 26 -12.29 0.11 -0.98
N SER A 27 -11.72 -0.65 -1.91
CA SER A 27 -12.44 -1.70 -2.61
C SER A 27 -12.70 -2.88 -1.67
N GLY A 28 -13.74 -3.68 -1.94
CA GLY A 28 -14.10 -4.85 -1.11
C GLY A 28 -13.01 -5.93 -1.01
N ASP A 29 -12.04 -5.92 -1.94
CA ASP A 29 -10.85 -6.79 -1.95
C ASP A 29 -9.69 -6.23 -1.08
N GLY A 30 -9.86 -5.07 -0.45
CA GLY A 30 -8.81 -4.41 0.35
C GLY A 30 -7.82 -3.58 -0.46
N ARG A 31 -8.27 -3.05 -1.61
CA ARG A 31 -7.46 -2.16 -2.46
C ARG A 31 -7.76 -0.70 -2.18
N VAL A 32 -6.72 0.13 -2.16
CA VAL A 32 -6.79 1.59 -1.99
C VAL A 32 -6.26 2.29 -3.23
N GLY A 33 -6.72 3.52 -3.47
CA GLY A 33 -6.17 4.38 -4.52
C GLY A 33 -4.76 4.87 -4.18
N GLU A 34 -4.01 5.32 -5.20
CA GLU A 34 -2.67 5.89 -5.01
C GLU A 34 -2.66 7.07 -4.02
N GLY A 35 -3.63 7.98 -4.12
CA GLY A 35 -3.73 9.15 -3.24
C GLY A 35 -4.13 8.81 -1.81
N ASP A 36 -5.02 7.83 -1.63
CA ASP A 36 -5.38 7.31 -0.31
C ASP A 36 -4.19 6.59 0.35
N LEU A 37 -3.52 5.71 -0.39
CA LEU A 37 -2.35 5.00 0.11
C LEU A 37 -1.26 5.97 0.55
N ALA A 38 -0.98 7.00 -0.25
CA ALA A 38 -0.02 8.04 0.08
C ALA A 38 -0.31 8.65 1.46
N GLN A 39 -1.57 8.98 1.74
CA GLN A 39 -1.98 9.49 3.04
C GLN A 39 -1.80 8.48 4.17
N ILE A 40 -2.18 7.21 3.93
CA ILE A 40 -2.08 6.13 4.93
C ILE A 40 -0.63 5.88 5.36
N ILE A 41 0.30 5.82 4.41
CA ILE A 41 1.72 5.56 4.69
C ILE A 41 2.53 6.83 4.97
N GLY A 42 1.89 8.01 4.90
CA GLY A 42 2.54 9.30 5.11
C GLY A 42 3.50 9.72 3.99
N TRP A 43 3.29 9.22 2.77
CA TRP A 43 4.08 9.57 1.58
C TRP A 43 3.32 10.55 0.69
N SER A 44 4.04 11.16 -0.25
CA SER A 44 3.41 11.91 -1.33
C SER A 44 3.06 10.98 -2.50
N PRO A 45 1.96 11.24 -3.24
CA PRO A 45 1.64 10.47 -4.45
C PRO A 45 2.76 10.54 -5.50
N ASP A 46 3.49 11.66 -5.56
CA ASP A 46 4.68 11.79 -6.42
C ASP A 46 5.82 10.86 -5.98
N SER A 47 6.05 10.71 -4.67
CA SER A 47 7.02 9.75 -4.13
C SER A 47 6.63 8.31 -4.45
N LEU A 48 5.33 7.97 -4.39
CA LEU A 48 4.84 6.65 -4.82
C LEU A 48 5.03 6.43 -6.32
N ARG A 49 4.77 7.45 -7.15
CA ARG A 49 5.00 7.39 -8.59
C ARG A 49 6.48 7.20 -8.91
N ASN A 50 7.37 7.90 -8.21
CA ASN A 50 8.81 7.78 -8.37
C ASN A 50 9.30 6.39 -7.91
N ALA A 51 8.90 5.94 -6.72
CA ALA A 51 9.23 4.60 -6.22
C ALA A 51 8.73 3.50 -7.16
N ARG A 52 7.55 3.67 -7.76
CA ARG A 52 7.03 2.79 -8.80
C ARG A 52 7.90 2.80 -10.05
N ALA A 53 8.30 3.98 -10.54
CA ALA A 53 9.15 4.11 -11.72
C ALA A 53 10.53 3.48 -11.51
N GLU A 54 11.07 3.55 -10.29
CA GLU A 54 12.32 2.91 -9.89
C GLU A 54 12.18 1.41 -9.60
N GLY A 55 10.96 0.85 -9.59
CA GLY A 55 10.71 -0.54 -9.21
C GLY A 55 10.93 -0.83 -7.72
N LYS A 56 11.01 0.21 -6.88
CA LYS A 56 11.23 0.14 -5.43
C LYS A 56 9.95 0.33 -4.61
N GLY A 57 8.81 0.53 -5.26
CA GLY A 57 7.53 0.73 -4.61
C GLY A 57 6.72 -0.56 -4.43
N PRO A 58 5.62 -0.51 -3.68
CA PRO A 58 4.72 -1.64 -3.51
C PRO A 58 4.02 -2.03 -4.83
N THR A 59 3.57 -3.28 -4.90
CA THR A 59 2.83 -3.80 -6.05
C THR A 59 1.61 -2.95 -6.35
N TRP A 60 1.45 -2.58 -7.62
CA TRP A 60 0.40 -1.70 -8.09
C TRP A 60 -0.40 -2.36 -9.20
N TYR A 61 -1.68 -2.05 -9.25
CA TYR A 61 -2.62 -2.57 -10.22
C TYR A 61 -3.28 -1.41 -10.96
N ARG A 62 -3.34 -1.54 -12.29
CA ARG A 62 -4.04 -0.57 -13.13
C ARG A 62 -5.52 -0.94 -13.18
N LEU A 63 -6.39 -0.08 -12.67
CA LEU A 63 -7.83 -0.24 -12.86
C LEU A 63 -8.18 0.27 -14.26
N GLY A 64 -8.66 -0.63 -15.12
CA GLY A 64 -9.08 -0.30 -16.49
C GLY A 64 -10.36 0.53 -16.48
N GLY A 65 -10.23 1.83 -16.70
CA GLY A 65 -11.34 2.78 -16.85
C GLY A 65 -10.77 4.13 -17.26
N ALA A 66 -11.48 4.86 -18.12
CA ALA A 66 -11.02 6.11 -18.76
C ALA A 66 -10.45 7.11 -17.72
N GLY A 67 -9.12 7.18 -17.63
CA GLY A 67 -8.40 8.05 -16.70
C GLY A 67 -7.69 7.32 -15.57
N HIS A 68 -6.64 6.55 -15.90
CA HIS A 68 -5.47 6.28 -15.04
C HIS A 68 -5.70 6.12 -13.52
N LYS A 69 -6.57 5.22 -13.06
CA LYS A 69 -6.69 4.93 -11.63
C LYS A 69 -5.79 3.76 -11.24
N VAL A 70 -4.62 4.06 -10.69
CA VAL A 70 -3.73 3.08 -10.08
C VAL A 70 -4.24 2.76 -8.67
N THR A 71 -4.26 1.47 -8.34
CA THR A 71 -4.71 0.95 -7.05
C THR A 71 -3.66 0.03 -6.46
N TYR A 72 -3.63 -0.06 -5.14
CA TYR A 72 -2.64 -0.82 -4.38
C TYR A 72 -3.37 -1.75 -3.42
N LEU A 73 -2.93 -3.00 -3.32
CA LEU A 73 -3.48 -3.96 -2.36
C LEU A 73 -2.77 -3.79 -1.03
N LEU A 74 -3.52 -3.61 0.07
CA LEU A 74 -2.92 -3.43 1.40
C LEU A 74 -2.04 -4.60 1.83
N ALA A 75 -2.35 -5.83 1.38
CA ALA A 75 -1.52 -7.01 1.64
C ALA A 75 -0.14 -6.92 0.96
N ASP A 76 -0.08 -6.53 -0.31
CA ASP A 76 1.18 -6.30 -1.03
C ASP A 76 1.97 -5.15 -0.42
N VAL A 77 1.30 -4.06 -0.04
CA VAL A 77 1.96 -2.93 0.64
C VAL A 77 2.56 -3.39 1.95
N ALA A 78 1.82 -4.14 2.78
CA ALA A 78 2.34 -4.67 4.03
C ALA A 78 3.55 -5.58 3.81
N LEU A 79 3.47 -6.49 2.83
CA LEU A 79 4.58 -7.35 2.46
C LEU A 79 5.81 -6.54 2.02
N TRP A 80 5.59 -5.51 1.20
CA TRP A 80 6.66 -4.62 0.74
C TRP A 80 7.31 -3.87 1.90
N ILE A 81 6.53 -3.29 2.82
CA ILE A 81 7.05 -2.61 4.02
C ILE A 81 7.91 -3.56 4.84
N GLU A 82 7.42 -4.76 5.16
CA GLU A 82 8.20 -5.72 5.95
C GLU A 82 9.45 -6.21 5.20
N THR A 83 9.40 -6.31 3.87
CA THR A 83 10.55 -6.79 3.08
C THR A 83 11.61 -5.71 2.84
N HIS A 84 11.21 -4.45 2.64
CA HIS A 84 12.13 -3.35 2.32
C HIS A 84 12.59 -2.57 3.57
N CYS A 85 11.78 -2.48 4.62
CA CYS A 85 12.17 -1.80 5.85
C CYS A 85 13.22 -2.58 6.65
N GLU A 86 13.45 -3.87 6.36
CA GLU A 86 14.50 -4.68 6.99
C GLU A 86 15.88 -4.54 6.32
N SER A 87 16.02 -3.74 5.24
CA SER A 87 17.29 -3.60 4.50
C SER A 87 18.08 -2.32 4.82
N HIS A 88 17.95 -1.76 6.03
CA HIS A 88 18.66 -0.53 6.42
C HIS A 88 19.40 -0.67 7.75
#